data_AF-D7NE47-F1
#
_entry.id   AF-D7NE47-F1
#
_cell.length_a   1.000
_cell.length_b   1.000
_cell.length_c   1.000
_cell.angle_alpha   90.00
_cell.angle_beta   90.00
_cell.angle_gamma   90.00
#
_symmetry.space_group_name_H-M   'P 1'
#
loop_
_entity.id
_entity.type
_entity.pdbx_description
1 polymer ?
#
loop_
_entity_poly.entity_id
_entity_poly.type
_entity_poly.pdbx_seq_one_letter_code
_entity_poly.pdbx_strand_id
1 'polypeptide(L)'
;MEVKVKAIAGFKASVEAVGTGTTIKAIVSVENDKYANIENGSVSSNEGSKELLATFAHFGGINISYLTTDEDEIISVVTDVTHFVKYCKANAQKLGTVSATEAKEK
;
A
#
# COMPACT_ATOMS: atom_id res chain seq x y z
N MET A 1 15.25 35.50 -3.12
CA MET A 1 14.57 34.63 -4.11
C MET A 1 13.29 34.13 -3.47
N GLU A 2 12.14 34.34 -4.07
CA GLU A 2 10.83 33.89 -3.57
C GLU A 2 10.35 32.73 -4.46
N VAL A 3 10.06 31.57 -3.86
CA VAL A 3 9.60 30.38 -4.58
C VAL A 3 8.10 30.21 -4.33
N LYS A 4 7.30 30.10 -5.40
CA LYS A 4 5.85 29.84 -5.33
C LYS A 4 5.53 28.52 -6.02
N VAL A 5 4.99 27.57 -5.27
CA VAL A 5 4.50 26.29 -5.81
C VAL A 5 3.08 26.49 -6.32
N LYS A 6 2.82 26.16 -7.60
CA LYS A 6 1.49 26.29 -8.21
C LYS A 6 0.62 25.03 -8.07
N ALA A 7 1.24 23.84 -8.15
CA ALA A 7 0.58 22.55 -8.05
C ALA A 7 1.62 21.46 -7.73
N ILE A 8 1.15 20.34 -7.17
CA ILE A 8 1.94 19.11 -7.01
C ILE A 8 1.62 18.21 -8.20
N ALA A 9 2.62 17.91 -9.04
CA ALA A 9 2.43 17.05 -10.23
C ALA A 9 2.38 15.56 -9.88
N GLY A 10 2.92 15.17 -8.73
CA GLY A 10 2.87 13.81 -8.22
C GLY A 10 3.49 13.70 -6.83
N PHE A 11 3.19 12.61 -6.14
CA PHE A 11 3.72 12.30 -4.82
C PHE A 11 3.87 10.79 -4.63
N LYS A 12 4.67 10.41 -3.63
CA LYS A 12 4.75 9.05 -3.10
C LYS A 12 4.23 9.05 -1.67
N ALA A 13 3.32 8.15 -1.35
CA ALA A 13 2.75 7.99 -0.02
C ALA A 13 3.09 6.61 0.55
N SER A 14 3.55 6.57 1.79
CA SER A 14 3.64 5.32 2.54
C SER A 14 2.25 4.99 3.07
N VAL A 15 1.69 3.88 2.62
CA VAL A 15 0.34 3.45 2.98
C VAL A 15 0.42 2.14 3.75
N GLU A 16 -0.30 2.10 4.86
CA GLU A 16 -0.54 0.89 5.65
C GLU A 16 -2.03 0.55 5.59
N ALA A 17 -2.34 -0.72 5.38
CA ALA A 17 -3.69 -1.26 5.44
C ALA A 17 -3.68 -2.50 6.35
N VAL A 18 -4.47 -2.44 7.43
CA VAL A 18 -4.60 -3.53 8.40
C VAL A 18 -5.91 -4.26 8.13
N GLY A 19 -5.81 -5.50 7.66
CA GLY A 19 -6.94 -6.42 7.48
C GLY A 19 -7.15 -7.30 8.71
N THR A 20 -8.07 -8.25 8.61
CA THR A 20 -8.34 -9.22 9.68
C THR A 20 -7.21 -10.23 9.84
N GLY A 21 -6.65 -10.72 8.72
CA GLY A 21 -5.58 -11.74 8.72
C GLY A 21 -4.19 -11.20 8.35
N THR A 22 -4.10 -10.11 7.58
CA THR A 22 -2.81 -9.58 7.11
C THR A 22 -2.69 -8.07 7.33
N THR A 23 -1.45 -7.59 7.33
CA THR A 23 -1.11 -6.17 7.23
C THR A 23 -0.32 -5.93 5.96
N ILE A 24 -0.76 -4.96 5.17
CA ILE A 24 -0.07 -4.49 3.96
C ILE A 24 0.61 -3.17 4.25
N LYS A 25 1.89 -3.07 3.87
CA LYS A 25 2.63 -1.81 3.83
C LYS A 25 3.19 -1.63 2.43
N ALA A 26 3.04 -0.44 1.85
CA ALA A 26 3.48 -0.19 0.48
C ALA A 26 3.75 1.30 0.24
N ILE A 27 4.61 1.58 -0.73
CA ILE A 27 4.78 2.93 -1.26
C ILE A 27 3.91 3.07 -2.51
N VAL A 28 2.91 3.95 -2.45
CA VAL A 28 2.00 4.22 -3.56
C VAL A 28 2.40 5.52 -4.23
N SER A 29 2.66 5.49 -5.54
CA SER A 29 2.89 6.72 -6.32
C SER A 29 1.60 7.17 -6.99
N VAL A 30 1.37 8.47 -6.95
CA VAL A 30 0.26 9.16 -7.60
C VAL A 30 0.83 10.26 -8.46
N GLU A 31 0.41 10.32 -9.71
CA GLU A 31 0.83 11.31 -10.70
C GLU A 31 -0.41 11.93 -11.35
N ASN A 32 -0.43 13.25 -11.48
CA ASN A 32 -1.55 14.01 -12.06
C ASN A 32 -2.90 13.56 -11.47
N ASP A 33 -2.95 13.46 -10.13
CA ASP A 33 -4.12 13.03 -9.34
C ASP A 33 -4.61 11.60 -9.62
N LYS A 34 -3.82 10.78 -10.30
CA LYS A 34 -4.15 9.39 -10.66
C LYS A 34 -3.14 8.43 -10.06
N TYR A 35 -3.63 7.25 -9.70
CA TYR A 35 -2.77 6.14 -9.33
C TYR A 35 -1.76 5.83 -10.45
N ALA A 36 -0.48 5.78 -10.11
CA ALA A 36 0.58 5.42 -11.04
C ALA A 36 1.06 3.98 -10.79
N ASN A 37 1.66 3.70 -9.63
CA ASN A 37 2.21 2.40 -9.30
C ASN A 37 2.27 2.14 -7.78
N ILE A 38 2.62 0.90 -7.43
CA ILE A 38 3.04 0.52 -6.07
C ILE A 38 4.48 0.01 -6.14
N GLU A 39 5.32 0.56 -5.30
CA GLU A 39 6.69 0.17 -5.07
C GLU A 39 6.80 -0.48 -3.67
N ASN A 40 7.67 -1.50 -3.56
CA ASN A 40 8.08 -2.09 -2.28
C ASN A 40 6.91 -2.45 -1.35
N GLY A 41 5.91 -3.14 -1.88
CA GLY A 41 4.81 -3.68 -1.09
C GLY A 41 5.24 -4.90 -0.28
N SER A 42 4.75 -5.02 0.95
CA SER A 42 4.93 -6.18 1.82
C SER A 42 3.62 -6.59 2.44
N VAL A 43 3.39 -7.89 2.58
CA VAL A 43 2.24 -8.48 3.26
C VAL A 43 2.76 -9.32 4.41
N SER A 44 2.34 -8.99 5.63
CA SER A 44 2.68 -9.74 6.84
C SER A 44 1.44 -10.35 7.45
N SER A 45 1.58 -11.51 8.08
CA SER A 45 0.51 -12.11 8.87
C SER A 45 0.23 -11.25 10.11
N ASN A 46 -1.03 -11.18 10.52
CA ASN A 46 -1.40 -10.61 11.81
C ASN A 46 -1.41 -11.69 12.91
N GLU A 47 -1.33 -12.97 12.53
CA GLU A 47 -1.24 -14.09 13.44
C GLU A 47 0.22 -14.40 13.79
N GLY A 48 0.48 -14.88 15.01
CA GLY A 48 1.82 -15.25 15.47
C GLY A 48 2.82 -14.08 15.54
N SER A 49 4.06 -14.31 15.06
CA SER A 49 5.20 -13.38 15.15
C SER A 49 5.23 -12.28 14.08
N LYS A 50 4.12 -12.01 13.39
CA LYS A 50 4.04 -11.08 12.24
C LYS A 50 4.99 -11.46 11.11
N GLU A 51 4.96 -12.72 10.71
CA GLU A 51 5.80 -13.24 9.65
C GLU A 51 5.50 -12.56 8.31
N LEU A 52 6.54 -12.33 7.52
CA LEU A 52 6.43 -11.77 6.18
C LEU A 52 5.97 -12.86 5.21
N LEU A 53 4.74 -12.77 4.72
CA LEU A 53 4.13 -13.76 3.84
C LEU A 53 4.51 -13.55 2.37
N ALA A 54 4.60 -12.29 1.95
CA ALA A 54 4.94 -11.95 0.58
C ALA A 54 5.46 -10.52 0.44
N THR A 55 6.16 -10.28 -0.68
CA THR A 55 6.44 -8.93 -1.19
C THR A 55 5.76 -8.75 -2.53
N PHE A 56 5.43 -7.51 -2.89
CA PHE A 56 4.78 -7.24 -4.16
C PHE A 56 5.11 -5.85 -4.73
N ALA A 57 4.94 -5.72 -6.03
CA ALA A 57 4.93 -4.44 -6.73
C ALA A 57 3.80 -4.44 -7.76
N HIS A 58 3.33 -3.25 -8.14
CA HIS A 58 2.34 -3.13 -9.21
C HIS A 58 2.72 -2.05 -10.20
N PHE A 59 3.09 -2.48 -11.41
CA PHE A 59 3.38 -1.65 -12.57
C PHE A 59 2.94 -2.38 -13.84
N GLY A 60 1.85 -1.94 -14.48
CA GLY A 60 1.24 -2.64 -15.62
C GLY A 60 0.55 -3.99 -15.27
N GLY A 61 1.01 -4.67 -14.23
CA GLY A 61 0.42 -5.86 -13.61
C GLY A 61 0.86 -6.01 -12.15
N ILE A 62 0.23 -6.93 -11.42
CA ILE A 62 0.61 -7.25 -10.04
C ILE A 62 1.71 -8.33 -10.09
N ASN A 63 2.86 -8.07 -9.49
CA ASN A 63 3.92 -9.05 -9.27
C ASN A 63 4.01 -9.33 -7.77
N ILE A 64 3.79 -10.58 -7.36
CA ILE A 64 3.88 -11.03 -5.96
C ILE A 64 4.96 -12.11 -5.87
N SER A 65 5.84 -11.96 -4.90
CA SER A 65 6.84 -12.95 -4.50
C SER A 65 6.46 -13.51 -3.13
N TYR A 66 5.99 -14.76 -3.09
CA TYR A 66 5.58 -15.44 -1.87
C TYR A 66 6.79 -15.96 -1.10
N LEU A 67 6.72 -15.86 0.22
CA LEU A 67 7.69 -16.37 1.18
C LEU A 67 7.11 -17.51 2.02
N THR A 68 5.79 -17.68 1.99
CA THR A 68 5.09 -18.85 2.53
C THR A 68 4.86 -19.92 1.45
N THR A 69 4.70 -21.16 1.88
CA THR A 69 4.24 -22.28 1.05
C THR A 69 2.83 -22.75 1.41
N ASP A 70 2.18 -22.11 2.38
CA ASP A 70 0.80 -22.42 2.78
C ASP A 70 -0.18 -21.89 1.72
N GLU A 71 -1.03 -22.77 1.20
CA GLU A 71 -1.94 -22.43 0.10
C GLU A 71 -3.03 -21.43 0.51
N ASP A 72 -3.55 -21.54 1.74
CA ASP A 72 -4.59 -20.65 2.25
C ASP A 72 -4.02 -19.25 2.48
N GLU A 73 -2.79 -19.15 2.99
CA GLU A 73 -2.08 -17.88 3.12
C GLU A 73 -1.79 -17.24 1.75
N ILE A 74 -1.39 -18.03 0.75
CA ILE A 74 -1.17 -17.54 -0.62
C ILE A 74 -2.47 -16.96 -1.21
N ILE A 75 -3.60 -17.68 -1.06
CA ILE A 75 -4.91 -17.20 -1.52
C ILE A 75 -5.30 -15.89 -0.82
N SER A 76 -5.06 -15.81 0.48
CA SER A 76 -5.30 -14.61 1.29
C SER A 76 -4.46 -13.43 0.79
N VAL A 77 -3.14 -13.63 0.62
CA VAL A 77 -2.21 -12.62 0.11
C VAL A 77 -2.66 -12.07 -1.25
N VAL A 78 -2.99 -12.94 -2.21
CA VAL A 78 -3.44 -12.50 -3.56
C VAL A 78 -4.70 -11.66 -3.47
N THR A 79 -5.63 -12.10 -2.64
CA THR A 79 -6.92 -11.43 -2.43
C THR A 79 -6.72 -10.04 -1.83
N ASP A 80 -5.95 -9.95 -0.75
CA ASP A 80 -5.70 -8.70 -0.03
C ASP A 80 -4.89 -7.71 -0.88
N VAL A 81 -3.84 -8.17 -1.56
CA VAL A 81 -3.07 -7.32 -2.49
C VAL A 81 -3.97 -6.79 -3.60
N THR A 82 -4.82 -7.64 -4.19
CA THR A 82 -5.74 -7.22 -5.26
C THR A 82 -6.73 -6.16 -4.76
N HIS A 83 -7.30 -6.35 -3.57
CA HIS A 83 -8.19 -5.36 -2.96
C HIS A 83 -7.47 -4.06 -2.64
N PHE A 84 -6.26 -4.14 -2.09
CA PHE A 84 -5.42 -2.98 -1.79
C PHE A 84 -5.11 -2.15 -3.06
N VAL A 85 -4.70 -2.79 -4.15
CA VAL A 85 -4.45 -2.10 -5.43
C VAL A 85 -5.73 -1.44 -5.96
N LYS A 86 -6.88 -2.13 -5.89
CA LYS A 86 -8.18 -1.55 -6.29
C LYS A 86 -8.53 -0.32 -5.45
N TYR A 87 -8.33 -0.40 -4.13
CA TYR A 87 -8.57 0.72 -3.23
C TYR A 87 -7.68 1.93 -3.58
N CYS A 88 -6.39 1.71 -3.81
CA CYS A 88 -5.45 2.77 -4.18
C CYS A 88 -5.85 3.45 -5.50
N LYS A 89 -6.27 2.66 -6.50
CA LYS A 89 -6.77 3.19 -7.79
C LYS A 89 -8.02 4.06 -7.61
N ALA A 90 -8.97 3.62 -6.77
CA ALA A 90 -10.21 4.35 -6.53
C ALA A 90 -10.04 5.60 -5.66
N ASN A 91 -8.98 5.68 -4.85
CA ASN A 91 -8.80 6.71 -3.84
C ASN A 91 -7.49 7.51 -3.99
N ALA A 92 -6.85 7.51 -5.16
CA ALA A 92 -5.53 8.11 -5.39
C ALA A 92 -5.37 9.54 -4.81
N GLN A 93 -6.37 10.40 -5.01
CA GLN A 93 -6.36 11.77 -4.48
C GLN A 93 -6.32 11.86 -2.94
N LYS A 94 -6.88 10.88 -2.24
CA LYS A 94 -6.91 10.82 -0.77
C LYS A 94 -5.64 10.23 -0.17
N LEU A 95 -4.81 9.56 -0.97
CA LEU A 95 -3.56 8.96 -0.47
C LEU A 95 -2.50 10.01 -0.14
N GLY A 96 -2.60 11.21 -0.72
CA GLY A 96 -1.68 12.32 -0.45
C GLY A 96 -2.04 13.14 0.79
N THR A 97 -3.18 12.85 1.42
CA THR A 97 -3.60 13.53 2.64
C THR A 97 -3.17 12.70 3.84
N VAL A 98 -2.30 13.25 4.70
CA VAL A 98 -2.02 12.66 6.00
C VAL A 98 -3.27 12.80 6.85
N SER A 99 -3.96 11.69 7.13
CA SER A 99 -5.06 11.69 8.08
C SER A 99 -4.52 12.14 9.44
N ALA A 100 -5.03 13.24 9.99
CA ALA A 100 -4.64 13.78 11.30
C ALA A 100 -5.12 12.93 12.50
N THR A 101 -5.36 11.64 12.28
CA THR A 101 -5.85 10.70 13.28
C THR A 101 -4.70 9.81 13.72
N GLU A 102 -3.72 10.38 14.43
CA GLU A 102 -2.94 9.73 15.51
C GLU A 102 -1.82 10.66 15.99
N ALA A 103 -2.18 11.50 16.98
CA ALA A 103 -1.29 11.99 18.02
C ALA A 103 -2.14 12.39 19.23
N LYS A 104 -2.87 11.42 19.79
CA LYS A 104 -3.25 11.46 21.21
C LYS A 104 -2.50 10.33 21.89
N GLU A 105 -1.19 10.49 22.04
CA GLU A 105 -0.50 9.88 23.16
C GLU A 105 -1.00 10.56 24.44
N LYS A 106 -1.28 9.71 25.43
CA LYS A 106 -1.79 10.04 26.76
C LYS A 106 -0.61 10.05 27.72
#